data_AF-A0A1W2H224-F1
#
_entry.id   AF-A0A1W2H224-F1
#
_cell.length_a   1.000
_cell.length_b   1.000
_cell.length_c   1.000
_cell.angle_alpha   90.00
_cell.angle_beta   90.00
_cell.angle_gamma   90.00
#
_symmetry.space_group_name_H-M   'P 1'
#
loop_
_entity.id
_entity.type
_entity.pdbx_description
1 polymer ?
#
loop_
_entity_poly.entity_id
_entity_poly.type
_entity_poly.pdbx_seq_one_letter_code
_entity_poly.pdbx_strand_id
1 'polypeptide(L)'
;MLEKLLAWIKAPIVYVLRKPIIWFSKKVSTSPDREFVFKRLTEIYEDITQNPNPADGALYHLDMRVNDFIILSDVHKGNRKGRDEFRNAEKNYLAALDYYNEKGAFYVNLGDSEEFWKFNIFSIMQHNKATFEAEKKFIDRNAFFKIYGNHDLFWKIDPFSKMYLREIYDKAINIYGGIVVRVKYANGEYIDVFCTHGHQGDKRSDGSKFSIWIVAYIWGPLQSFLDININTPAVAKKEKTLHNKLMYEWSQQQKNLVLVTGHTHQPIFHSYSHIKVLKEQLAEAKIQGNQELIHELENRIERHPSQCTLGDAELPKYRPTYFNAGCCCFSDDSISGIEIADGKVRLVRWAEIEGVSQKEVLEELPLMEMYHMFFD
;
A
#
# COMPACT_ATOMS: atom_id res chain seq x y z
N MET A 1 18.58 -28.79 -16.03
CA MET A 1 19.44 -29.72 -15.24
C MET A 1 19.87 -29.08 -13.91
N LEU A 2 20.42 -27.87 -13.92
CA LEU A 2 20.82 -27.11 -12.73
C LEU A 2 19.68 -26.85 -11.72
N GLU A 3 18.49 -26.45 -12.19
CA GLU A 3 17.33 -26.22 -11.29
C GLU A 3 16.84 -27.49 -10.59
N LYS A 4 16.87 -28.64 -11.28
CA LYS A 4 16.54 -29.94 -10.67
C LYS A 4 17.58 -30.38 -9.64
N LEU A 5 18.86 -30.13 -9.91
CA LEU A 5 19.97 -30.38 -8.97
C LEU A 5 19.82 -29.51 -7.71
N LEU A 6 19.58 -28.21 -7.89
CA LEU A 6 19.35 -27.27 -6.80
C LEU A 6 18.11 -27.66 -5.96
N ALA A 7 17.03 -28.11 -6.59
CA ALA A 7 15.85 -28.61 -5.89
C ALA A 7 16.16 -29.86 -5.05
N TRP A 8 16.96 -30.79 -5.57
CA TRP A 8 17.42 -31.97 -4.85
C TRP A 8 18.30 -31.63 -3.64
N ILE A 9 19.19 -30.64 -3.76
CA ILE A 9 20.03 -30.16 -2.65
C ILE A 9 19.18 -29.39 -1.61
N LYS A 10 18.20 -28.62 -2.08
CA LYS A 10 17.28 -27.84 -1.25
C LYS A 10 16.37 -28.72 -0.39
N ALA A 11 15.85 -29.81 -0.94
CA ALA A 11 14.87 -30.68 -0.29
C ALA A 11 15.26 -31.17 1.12
N PRO A 12 16.46 -31.73 1.36
CA PRO A 12 16.86 -32.16 2.71
C PRO A 12 17.03 -30.98 3.68
N ILE A 13 17.55 -29.84 3.21
CA ILE A 13 17.70 -28.63 4.03
C ILE A 13 16.33 -28.12 4.49
N VAL A 14 15.37 -28.03 3.57
CA VAL A 14 13.99 -27.66 3.87
C VAL A 14 13.36 -28.65 4.84
N TYR A 15 13.53 -29.95 4.61
CA TYR A 15 12.96 -30.98 5.49
C TYR A 15 13.43 -30.83 6.95
N VAL A 16 14.71 -30.57 7.16
CA VAL A 16 15.31 -30.42 8.50
C VAL A 16 14.95 -29.08 9.15
N LEU A 17 15.09 -27.98 8.41
CA LEU A 17 15.00 -26.63 8.99
C LEU A 17 13.58 -26.06 9.07
N ARG A 18 12.64 -26.56 8.23
CA ARG A 18 11.30 -25.97 8.12
C ARG A 18 10.50 -26.05 9.42
N LYS A 19 10.47 -27.21 10.10
CA LYS A 19 9.70 -27.38 11.35
C LYS A 19 10.24 -26.51 12.51
N PRO A 20 11.55 -26.51 12.82
CA PRO A 20 12.12 -25.62 13.84
C PRO A 20 11.88 -24.14 13.55
N ILE A 21 12.04 -23.72 12.29
CA ILE A 21 11.87 -22.32 11.90
C ILE A 21 10.41 -21.89 11.94
N ILE A 22 9.46 -22.76 11.57
CA ILE A 22 8.03 -22.50 11.77
C ILE A 22 7.72 -22.33 13.27
N TRP A 23 8.23 -23.20 14.13
CA TRP A 23 8.02 -23.11 15.57
C TRP A 23 8.57 -21.79 16.14
N PHE A 24 9.81 -21.44 15.77
CA PHE A 24 10.43 -20.18 16.17
C PHE A 24 9.64 -18.98 15.63
N SER A 25 9.27 -19.01 14.35
CA SER A 25 8.50 -17.95 13.72
C SER A 25 7.17 -17.70 14.42
N LYS A 26 6.46 -18.74 14.85
CA LYS A 26 5.19 -18.59 15.59
C LYS A 26 5.38 -17.93 16.95
N LYS A 27 6.52 -18.18 17.61
CA LYS A 27 6.86 -17.57 18.90
C LYS A 27 7.25 -16.09 18.77
N VAL A 28 7.72 -15.70 17.58
CA VAL A 28 8.15 -14.33 17.26
C VAL A 28 7.10 -13.59 16.42
N SER A 29 6.05 -14.26 15.93
CA SER A 29 4.97 -13.64 15.14
C SER A 29 4.15 -12.78 16.07
N THR A 30 4.27 -11.47 15.92
CA THR A 30 3.54 -10.49 16.71
C THR A 30 2.41 -9.93 15.86
N SER A 31 1.18 -10.10 16.32
CA SER A 31 0.05 -9.35 15.79
C SER A 31 0.29 -7.84 15.98
N PRO A 32 -0.32 -6.97 15.16
CA PRO A 32 -0.10 -5.54 15.24
C PRO A 32 -0.45 -5.01 16.63
N ASP A 33 0.47 -4.25 17.21
CA ASP A 33 0.36 -3.68 18.55
C ASP A 33 -0.11 -2.24 18.46
N ARG A 34 -1.28 -1.94 19.04
CA ARG A 34 -1.94 -0.63 18.89
C ARG A 34 -1.05 0.53 19.33
N GLU A 35 -0.45 0.44 20.52
CA GLU A 35 0.39 1.53 21.06
C GLU A 35 1.59 1.79 20.17
N PHE A 36 2.25 0.72 19.70
CA PHE A 36 3.42 0.85 18.86
C PHE A 36 3.09 1.38 17.46
N VAL A 37 2.00 0.92 16.82
CA VAL A 37 1.50 1.47 15.54
C VAL A 37 1.22 2.96 15.68
N PHE A 38 0.47 3.36 16.70
CA PHE A 38 0.08 4.76 16.90
C PHE A 38 1.31 5.63 17.13
N LYS A 39 2.22 5.18 17.99
CA LYS A 39 3.46 5.87 18.27
C LYS A 39 4.28 6.09 16.99
N ARG A 40 4.48 5.05 16.18
CA ARG A 40 5.29 5.15 14.95
C ARG A 40 4.68 6.07 13.90
N LEU A 41 3.35 6.01 13.71
CA LEU A 41 2.64 6.93 12.80
C LEU A 41 2.77 8.39 13.27
N THR A 42 2.57 8.64 14.57
CA THR A 42 2.74 9.96 15.16
C THR A 42 4.16 10.48 15.00
N GLU A 43 5.18 9.68 15.34
CA GLU A 43 6.59 10.08 15.23
C GLU A 43 6.96 10.48 13.79
N ILE A 44 6.56 9.69 12.79
CA ILE A 44 6.85 10.01 11.38
C ILE A 44 6.09 11.26 10.93
N TYR A 45 4.81 11.38 11.28
CA TYR A 45 4.00 12.52 10.89
C TYR A 45 4.49 13.84 11.50
N GLU A 46 4.82 13.83 12.80
CA GLU A 46 5.38 14.99 13.50
C GLU A 46 6.76 15.35 12.96
N ASP A 47 7.62 14.36 12.69
CA ASP A 47 8.92 14.61 12.06
C ASP A 47 8.75 15.35 10.73
N ILE A 48 7.89 14.85 9.84
CA ILE A 48 7.66 15.44 8.52
C ILE A 48 7.08 16.86 8.62
N THR A 49 6.14 17.09 9.53
CA THR A 49 5.35 18.34 9.55
C THR A 49 5.92 19.44 10.43
N GLN A 50 6.75 19.09 11.42
CA GLN A 50 7.26 20.03 12.42
C GLN A 50 8.76 20.25 12.33
N ASN A 51 9.53 19.28 11.82
CA ASN A 51 10.99 19.43 11.72
C ASN A 51 11.38 20.09 10.39
N PRO A 52 12.28 21.11 10.39
CA PRO A 52 12.76 21.72 9.17
C PRO A 52 13.59 20.78 8.27
N ASN A 53 14.21 19.76 8.88
CA ASN A 53 15.01 18.76 8.21
C ASN A 53 14.55 17.36 8.68
N PRO A 54 13.40 16.87 8.20
CA PRO A 54 12.84 15.59 8.62
C PRO A 54 13.79 14.44 8.28
N ALA A 55 13.86 13.45 9.17
CA ALA A 55 14.70 12.26 8.99
C ALA A 55 13.94 11.12 8.29
N ASP A 56 12.63 11.01 8.50
CA ASP A 56 11.81 9.90 8.04
C ASP A 56 10.96 10.24 6.81
N GLY A 57 10.93 11.49 6.34
CA GLY A 57 10.08 11.85 5.21
C GLY A 57 10.28 13.24 4.62
N ALA A 58 9.25 13.71 3.92
CA ALA A 58 9.22 15.05 3.34
C ALA A 58 7.80 15.61 3.27
N LEU A 59 7.68 16.92 3.49
CA LEU A 59 6.44 17.69 3.35
C LEU A 59 6.42 18.39 1.99
N TYR A 60 5.35 18.17 1.23
CA TYR A 60 5.12 18.79 -0.07
C TYR A 60 3.92 19.73 -0.01
N HIS A 61 4.10 20.95 -0.53
CA HIS A 61 3.02 21.92 -0.71
C HIS A 61 2.47 21.80 -2.14
N LEU A 62 1.75 20.71 -2.41
CA LEU A 62 1.10 20.46 -3.69
C LEU A 62 -0.41 20.52 -3.51
N ASP A 63 -1.09 21.03 -4.53
CA ASP A 63 -2.55 21.14 -4.53
C ASP A 63 -3.16 20.01 -5.36
N MET A 64 -3.65 18.98 -4.66
CA MET A 64 -4.31 17.81 -5.25
C MET A 64 -5.69 18.12 -5.86
N ARG A 65 -6.18 19.37 -5.76
CA ARG A 65 -7.43 19.81 -6.42
C ARG A 65 -7.20 20.18 -7.89
N VAL A 66 -5.96 20.51 -8.26
CA VAL A 66 -5.59 20.97 -9.61
C VAL A 66 -4.46 20.16 -10.23
N ASN A 67 -3.85 19.25 -9.48
CA ASN A 67 -2.86 18.31 -9.95
C ASN A 67 -3.38 16.89 -9.76
N ASP A 68 -3.27 16.07 -10.81
CA ASP A 68 -3.67 14.67 -10.74
C ASP A 68 -2.61 13.83 -10.02
N PHE A 69 -3.04 12.85 -9.23
CA PHE A 69 -2.19 11.89 -8.55
C PHE A 69 -2.68 10.46 -8.77
N ILE A 70 -1.74 9.53 -8.86
CA ILE A 70 -1.97 8.11 -8.68
C ILE A 70 -1.10 7.61 -7.53
N ILE A 71 -1.70 6.81 -6.65
CA ILE A 71 -1.03 6.18 -5.51
C ILE A 71 -1.14 4.66 -5.68
N LEU A 72 -0.01 3.98 -5.87
CA LEU A 72 0.07 2.51 -6.01
C LEU A 72 0.98 1.93 -4.93
N SER A 73 0.68 0.72 -4.48
CA SER A 73 1.44 -0.02 -3.46
C SER A 73 1.65 -1.47 -3.87
N ASP A 74 2.59 -2.14 -3.20
CA ASP A 74 2.71 -3.60 -3.22
C ASP A 74 2.84 -4.14 -4.65
N VAL A 75 3.82 -3.60 -5.36
CA VAL A 75 4.18 -4.04 -6.71
C VAL A 75 4.95 -5.35 -6.68
N HIS A 76 5.79 -5.58 -5.67
CA HIS A 76 6.52 -6.83 -5.45
C HIS A 76 7.29 -7.34 -6.69
N LYS A 77 7.93 -6.43 -7.44
CA LYS A 77 8.75 -6.76 -8.63
C LYS A 77 9.78 -7.85 -8.30
N GLY A 78 9.71 -8.96 -9.01
CA GLY A 78 10.60 -10.11 -8.81
C GLY A 78 11.50 -10.42 -10.00
N ASN A 79 11.73 -11.71 -10.25
CA ASN A 79 12.62 -12.21 -11.30
C ASN A 79 11.88 -12.86 -12.49
N ARG A 80 10.58 -12.63 -12.62
CA ARG A 80 9.64 -13.23 -13.59
C ARG A 80 9.50 -14.75 -13.57
N LYS A 81 10.12 -15.44 -12.60
CA LYS A 81 9.94 -16.90 -12.41
C LYS A 81 8.70 -17.20 -11.57
N GLY A 82 8.41 -18.47 -11.32
CA GLY A 82 7.14 -18.91 -10.70
C GLY A 82 6.85 -18.41 -9.28
N ARG A 83 7.78 -17.73 -8.60
CA ARG A 83 7.55 -17.09 -7.27
C ARG A 83 7.41 -15.57 -7.36
N ASP A 84 7.46 -15.03 -8.57
CA ASP A 84 7.21 -13.62 -8.86
C ASP A 84 5.74 -13.47 -9.27
N GLU A 85 4.94 -12.91 -8.37
CA GLU A 85 3.51 -12.67 -8.58
C GLU A 85 3.28 -11.46 -9.50
N PHE A 86 4.16 -10.46 -9.44
CA PHE A 86 4.07 -9.26 -10.26
C PHE A 86 4.18 -9.52 -11.75
N ARG A 87 4.86 -10.60 -12.14
CA ARG A 87 5.07 -10.95 -13.56
C ARG A 87 3.78 -10.97 -14.38
N ASN A 88 2.65 -11.33 -13.76
CA ASN A 88 1.37 -11.38 -14.45
C ASN A 88 0.68 -10.00 -14.49
N ALA A 89 0.84 -9.21 -13.42
CA ALA A 89 0.24 -7.88 -13.28
C ALA A 89 1.03 -6.78 -14.01
N GLU A 90 2.26 -7.05 -14.47
CA GLU A 90 3.14 -6.08 -15.15
C GLU A 90 2.43 -5.33 -16.28
N LYS A 91 1.64 -6.02 -17.09
CA LYS A 91 0.92 -5.39 -18.21
C LYS A 91 -0.08 -4.33 -17.74
N ASN A 92 -0.82 -4.62 -16.67
CA ASN A 92 -1.76 -3.68 -16.07
C ASN A 92 -1.03 -2.50 -15.41
N TYR A 93 0.11 -2.78 -14.77
CA TYR A 93 0.95 -1.75 -14.18
C TYR A 93 1.54 -0.78 -15.21
N LEU A 94 2.10 -1.30 -16.31
CA LEU A 94 2.64 -0.48 -17.39
C LEU A 94 1.55 0.38 -18.05
N ALA A 95 0.38 -0.20 -18.32
CA ALA A 95 -0.76 0.54 -18.89
C ALA A 95 -1.23 1.68 -17.96
N ALA A 96 -1.28 1.42 -16.65
CA ALA A 96 -1.61 2.45 -15.67
C ALA A 96 -0.56 3.57 -15.65
N LEU A 97 0.74 3.23 -15.60
CA LEU A 97 1.81 4.21 -15.59
C LEU A 97 1.83 5.07 -16.86
N ASP A 98 1.64 4.46 -18.03
CA ASP A 98 1.58 5.20 -19.29
C ASP A 98 0.39 6.16 -19.30
N TYR A 99 -0.81 5.71 -18.92
CA TYR A 99 -2.01 6.56 -18.83
C TYR A 99 -1.81 7.77 -17.90
N TYR A 100 -1.30 7.55 -16.68
CA TYR A 100 -1.11 8.62 -15.71
C TYR A 100 0.04 9.55 -16.10
N ASN A 101 1.08 9.04 -16.75
CA ASN A 101 2.15 9.87 -17.26
C ASN A 101 1.69 10.77 -18.42
N GLU A 102 0.87 10.24 -19.34
CA GLU A 102 0.27 11.03 -20.44
C GLU A 102 -0.63 12.16 -19.93
N LYS A 103 -1.36 11.92 -18.82
CA LYS A 103 -2.11 12.95 -18.11
C LYS A 103 -1.25 13.96 -17.35
N GLY A 104 0.06 13.73 -17.26
CA GLY A 104 0.95 14.57 -16.48
C GLY A 104 0.82 14.40 -14.97
N ALA A 105 0.14 13.35 -14.50
CA ALA A 105 -0.10 13.11 -13.08
C ALA A 105 1.21 12.87 -12.29
N PHE A 106 1.12 13.08 -10.98
CA PHE A 106 2.11 12.67 -10.00
C PHE A 106 1.89 11.20 -9.62
N TYR A 107 2.98 10.48 -9.41
CA TYR A 107 2.95 9.09 -8.97
C TYR A 107 3.57 8.97 -7.57
N VAL A 108 2.76 8.55 -6.59
CA VAL A 108 3.20 8.12 -5.27
C VAL A 108 3.28 6.61 -5.23
N ASN A 109 4.50 6.09 -5.12
CA ASN A 109 4.79 4.69 -4.88
C ASN A 109 4.88 4.45 -3.36
N LEU A 110 3.90 3.73 -2.80
CA LEU A 110 3.77 3.47 -1.36
C LEU A 110 4.69 2.38 -0.82
N GLY A 111 5.69 1.91 -1.58
CA GLY A 111 6.63 0.89 -1.12
C GLY A 111 6.15 -0.54 -1.36
N ASP A 112 6.96 -1.49 -0.87
CA ASP A 112 6.89 -2.89 -1.29
C ASP A 112 6.89 -3.04 -2.81
N SER A 113 7.70 -2.21 -3.47
CA SER A 113 7.80 -2.23 -4.91
C SER A 113 8.72 -3.31 -5.43
N GLU A 114 9.78 -3.60 -4.68
CA GLU A 114 10.78 -4.58 -5.03
C GLU A 114 10.79 -5.69 -3.98
N GLU A 115 10.71 -6.95 -4.41
CA GLU A 115 10.54 -8.09 -3.51
C GLU A 115 11.91 -8.64 -3.05
N PHE A 116 12.64 -7.83 -2.25
CA PHE A 116 14.00 -8.18 -1.81
C PHE A 116 14.04 -9.35 -0.80
N TRP A 117 12.92 -9.70 -0.18
CA TRP A 117 12.87 -10.91 0.64
C TRP A 117 12.99 -12.19 -0.20
N LYS A 118 12.64 -12.16 -1.49
CA LYS A 118 12.73 -13.35 -2.36
C LYS A 118 13.87 -13.25 -3.38
N PHE A 119 14.25 -12.05 -3.80
CA PHE A 119 15.17 -11.85 -4.92
C PHE A 119 16.24 -10.79 -4.62
N ASN A 120 17.44 -10.93 -5.20
CA ASN A 120 18.48 -9.91 -5.08
C ASN A 120 18.28 -8.76 -6.07
N ILE A 121 18.91 -7.62 -5.79
CA ILE A 121 18.83 -6.40 -6.59
C ILE A 121 19.18 -6.59 -8.07
N PHE A 122 20.25 -7.33 -8.38
CA PHE A 122 20.67 -7.57 -9.77
C PHE A 122 19.62 -8.34 -10.57
N SER A 123 18.99 -9.35 -9.96
CA SER A 123 17.91 -10.09 -10.58
C SER A 123 16.70 -9.20 -10.85
N ILE A 124 16.33 -8.33 -9.91
CA ILE A 124 15.19 -7.42 -10.07
C ILE A 124 15.49 -6.41 -11.17
N MET A 125 16.66 -5.76 -11.14
CA MET A 125 17.10 -4.80 -12.16
C MET A 125 17.12 -5.41 -13.57
N GLN A 126 17.65 -6.63 -13.70
CA GLN A 126 17.73 -7.32 -14.98
C GLN A 126 16.35 -7.56 -15.60
N HIS A 127 15.36 -7.93 -14.78
CA HIS A 127 14.06 -8.38 -15.28
C HIS A 127 13.01 -7.27 -15.34
N ASN A 128 13.21 -6.10 -14.74
CA ASN A 128 12.15 -5.08 -14.60
C ASN A 128 12.45 -3.77 -15.35
N LYS A 129 13.27 -3.82 -16.40
CA LYS A 129 13.68 -2.62 -17.16
C LYS A 129 12.50 -1.78 -17.65
N ALA A 130 11.50 -2.40 -18.25
CA ALA A 130 10.34 -1.70 -18.79
C ALA A 130 9.56 -0.92 -17.71
N THR A 131 9.39 -1.51 -16.52
CA THR A 131 8.69 -0.85 -15.41
C THR A 131 9.52 0.28 -14.82
N PHE A 132 10.83 0.09 -14.67
CA PHE A 132 11.73 1.17 -14.26
C PHE A 132 11.78 2.32 -15.28
N GLU A 133 11.77 2.02 -16.58
CA GLU A 133 11.68 3.03 -17.64
C GLU A 133 10.35 3.81 -17.59
N ALA A 134 9.24 3.13 -17.32
CA ALA A 134 7.95 3.79 -17.14
C ALA A 134 7.92 4.70 -15.88
N GLU A 135 8.45 4.22 -14.74
CA GLU A 135 8.61 5.01 -13.52
C GLU A 135 9.54 6.22 -13.74
N LYS A 136 10.62 6.05 -14.51
CA LYS A 136 11.56 7.12 -14.86
C LYS A 136 10.90 8.31 -15.55
N LYS A 137 9.88 8.09 -16.38
CA LYS A 137 9.13 9.18 -17.03
C LYS A 137 8.54 10.17 -16.01
N PHE A 138 8.11 9.70 -14.84
CA PHE A 138 7.65 10.55 -13.75
C PHE A 138 8.81 11.25 -13.03
N ILE A 139 9.92 10.55 -12.83
CA ILE A 139 11.13 11.10 -12.18
C ILE A 139 11.72 12.26 -12.96
N ASP A 140 11.77 12.14 -14.29
CA ASP A 140 12.28 13.18 -15.20
C ASP A 140 11.45 14.47 -15.11
N ARG A 141 10.15 14.35 -14.81
CA ARG A 141 9.23 15.48 -14.58
C ARG A 141 9.20 15.96 -13.11
N ASN A 142 10.01 15.38 -12.23
CA ASN A 142 9.94 15.59 -10.76
C ASN A 142 8.54 15.28 -10.18
N ALA A 143 7.85 14.29 -10.75
CA ALA A 143 6.49 13.91 -10.42
C ALA A 143 6.41 12.53 -9.76
N PHE A 144 7.51 12.02 -9.20
CA PHE A 144 7.60 10.70 -8.59
C PHE A 144 8.02 10.80 -7.11
N PHE A 145 7.24 10.16 -6.24
CA PHE A 145 7.54 10.04 -4.81
C PHE A 145 7.61 8.56 -4.45
N LYS A 146 8.68 8.12 -3.80
CA LYS A 146 8.86 6.73 -3.39
C LYS A 146 8.98 6.61 -1.89
N ILE A 147 8.16 5.74 -1.31
CA ILE A 147 8.20 5.30 0.08
C ILE A 147 8.77 3.88 0.10
N TYR A 148 9.46 3.49 1.17
CA TYR A 148 9.82 2.09 1.39
C TYR A 148 8.73 1.39 2.22
N GLY A 149 8.49 0.14 1.89
CA GLY A 149 7.75 -0.84 2.67
C GLY A 149 8.68 -1.81 3.41
N ASN A 150 8.13 -2.90 3.95
CA ASN A 150 8.90 -3.90 4.69
C ASN A 150 9.67 -4.89 3.79
N HIS A 151 9.20 -5.12 2.56
CA HIS A 151 9.87 -5.97 1.57
C HIS A 151 11.04 -5.26 0.89
N ASP A 152 11.00 -3.93 0.80
CA ASP A 152 12.02 -3.13 0.14
C ASP A 152 12.89 -2.26 1.08
N LEU A 153 12.95 -2.63 2.38
CA LEU A 153 13.83 -2.03 3.41
C LEU A 153 15.31 -1.93 2.99
N PHE A 154 15.76 -2.76 2.05
CA PHE A 154 17.06 -2.66 1.40
C PHE A 154 17.38 -1.21 1.00
N TRP A 155 16.41 -0.49 0.42
CA TRP A 155 16.58 0.90 -0.01
C TRP A 155 16.93 1.86 1.11
N LYS A 156 16.49 1.57 2.34
CA LYS A 156 16.79 2.38 3.53
C LYS A 156 18.17 2.06 4.10
N ILE A 157 18.55 0.79 4.10
CA ILE A 157 19.70 0.31 4.90
C ILE A 157 20.96 0.04 4.10
N ASP A 158 20.84 -0.26 2.81
CA ASP A 158 22.01 -0.58 1.99
C ASP A 158 22.77 0.70 1.61
N PRO A 159 24.09 0.79 1.90
CA PRO A 159 24.89 1.98 1.63
C PRO A 159 25.02 2.30 0.12
N PHE A 160 24.81 1.31 -0.75
CA PHE A 160 24.87 1.45 -2.20
C PHE A 160 23.50 1.70 -2.84
N SER A 161 22.43 1.81 -2.06
CA SER A 161 21.06 2.12 -2.57
C SER A 161 21.05 3.28 -3.56
N LYS A 162 21.71 4.41 -3.23
CA LYS A 162 21.78 5.59 -4.12
C LYS A 162 22.49 5.31 -5.44
N MET A 163 23.47 4.41 -5.45
CA MET A 163 24.19 4.01 -6.67
C MET A 163 23.27 3.18 -7.58
N TYR A 164 22.59 2.18 -7.01
CA TYR A 164 21.63 1.37 -7.78
C TYR A 164 20.47 2.21 -8.31
N LEU A 165 19.90 3.11 -7.50
CA LEU A 165 18.83 4.01 -7.97
C LEU A 165 19.29 4.90 -9.13
N ARG A 166 20.56 5.35 -9.10
CA ARG A 166 21.13 6.13 -10.20
C ARG A 166 21.36 5.28 -11.44
N GLU A 167 21.71 4.00 -11.30
CA GLU A 167 21.79 3.08 -12.43
C GLU A 167 20.42 2.78 -13.04
N ILE A 168 19.37 2.68 -12.21
CA ILE A 168 18.01 2.38 -12.65
C ILE A 168 17.36 3.59 -13.33
N TYR A 169 17.47 4.78 -12.73
CA TYR A 169 16.69 5.96 -13.14
C TYR A 169 17.53 7.09 -13.75
N ASP A 170 18.84 6.92 -13.91
CA ASP A 170 19.81 7.99 -14.24
C ASP A 170 19.87 9.13 -13.21
N LYS A 171 19.14 9.01 -12.09
CA LYS A 171 19.02 10.01 -11.04
C LYS A 171 18.93 9.33 -9.68
N ALA A 172 19.64 9.86 -8.70
CA ALA A 172 19.42 9.46 -7.32
C ALA A 172 18.12 10.10 -6.84
N ILE A 173 17.11 9.26 -6.55
CA ILE A 173 15.87 9.68 -5.92
C ILE A 173 15.94 9.44 -4.41
N ASN A 174 15.17 10.22 -3.65
CA ASN A 174 14.99 9.97 -2.23
C ASN A 174 13.90 8.91 -2.04
N ILE A 175 14.10 8.06 -1.03
CA ILE A 175 13.12 7.07 -0.60
C ILE A 175 12.83 7.33 0.87
N TYR A 176 11.56 7.52 1.19
CA TYR A 176 11.10 8.01 2.49
C TYR A 176 10.39 6.91 3.29
N GLY A 177 10.27 7.09 4.60
CA GLY A 177 9.36 6.29 5.44
C GLY A 177 7.91 6.75 5.34
N GLY A 178 7.69 8.01 4.98
CA GLY A 178 6.40 8.57 4.60
C GLY A 178 6.55 9.92 3.91
N ILE A 179 5.48 10.39 3.27
CA ILE A 179 5.39 11.75 2.75
C ILE A 179 4.08 12.39 3.20
N VAL A 180 4.07 13.71 3.37
CA VAL A 180 2.83 14.47 3.59
C VAL A 180 2.64 15.44 2.44
N VAL A 181 1.48 15.40 1.80
CA VAL A 181 1.06 16.42 0.84
C VAL A 181 0.03 17.33 1.51
N ARG A 182 0.42 18.59 1.74
CA ARG A 182 -0.44 19.59 2.40
C ARG A 182 -1.21 20.42 1.38
N VAL A 183 -2.51 20.19 1.29
CA VAL A 183 -3.45 20.97 0.47
C VAL A 183 -3.91 22.17 1.28
N LYS A 184 -3.48 23.38 0.91
CA LYS A 184 -3.85 24.63 1.57
C LYS A 184 -5.09 25.28 0.95
N TYR A 185 -5.98 25.79 1.80
CA TYR A 185 -7.17 26.55 1.43
C TYR A 185 -6.94 28.05 1.60
N ALA A 186 -7.73 28.87 0.90
CA ALA A 186 -7.55 30.32 0.87
C ALA A 186 -7.78 30.99 2.24
N ASN A 187 -8.58 30.37 3.10
CA ASN A 187 -8.85 30.82 4.48
C ASN A 187 -7.75 30.44 5.49
N GLY A 188 -6.65 29.82 5.04
CA GLY A 188 -5.55 29.36 5.90
C GLY A 188 -5.73 27.96 6.47
N GLU A 189 -6.87 27.32 6.24
CA GLU A 189 -7.07 25.91 6.56
C GLU A 189 -6.24 25.02 5.64
N TYR A 190 -6.01 23.78 6.06
CA TYR A 190 -5.31 22.79 5.25
C TYR A 190 -5.80 21.39 5.56
N ILE A 191 -5.68 20.49 4.57
CA ILE A 191 -5.78 19.05 4.75
C ILE A 191 -4.42 18.44 4.41
N ASP A 192 -3.93 17.57 5.27
CA ASP A 192 -2.72 16.78 5.04
C ASP A 192 -3.10 15.39 4.54
N VAL A 193 -2.60 15.04 3.35
CA VAL A 193 -2.63 13.67 2.84
C VAL A 193 -1.32 13.02 3.22
N PHE A 194 -1.36 12.20 4.27
CA PHE A 194 -0.23 11.48 4.81
C PHE A 194 -0.15 10.08 4.18
N CYS A 195 0.92 9.82 3.44
CA CYS A 195 1.17 8.57 2.75
C CYS A 195 2.29 7.79 3.44
N THR A 196 2.00 6.54 3.82
CA THR A 196 2.98 5.58 4.36
C THR A 196 2.72 4.22 3.74
N HIS A 197 3.68 3.30 3.76
CA HIS A 197 3.40 1.94 3.27
C HIS A 197 2.31 1.23 4.09
N GLY A 198 2.37 1.38 5.42
CA GLY A 198 1.46 0.74 6.37
C GLY A 198 2.13 -0.30 7.26
N HIS A 199 3.41 -0.66 7.07
CA HIS A 199 4.12 -1.53 8.02
C HIS A 199 4.46 -0.81 9.34
N GLN A 200 4.13 0.47 9.49
CA GLN A 200 4.47 1.26 10.66
C GLN A 200 3.88 0.63 11.92
N GLY A 201 4.73 0.36 12.92
CA GLY A 201 4.35 -0.39 14.11
C GLY A 201 4.47 -1.92 14.00
N ASP A 202 5.06 -2.47 12.92
CA ASP A 202 5.60 -3.82 12.94
C ASP A 202 6.99 -3.80 13.59
N LYS A 203 7.13 -4.38 14.78
CA LYS A 203 8.40 -4.42 15.54
C LYS A 203 9.58 -5.01 14.76
N ARG A 204 9.32 -5.81 13.72
CA ARG A 204 10.36 -6.39 12.86
C ARG A 204 10.90 -5.37 11.86
N SER A 205 9.98 -4.65 11.23
CA SER A 205 10.24 -3.74 10.12
C SER A 205 10.52 -2.30 10.57
N ASP A 206 10.09 -1.94 11.79
CA ASP A 206 10.27 -0.65 12.46
C ASP A 206 11.15 -0.73 13.73
N GLY A 207 11.86 -1.85 13.91
CA GLY A 207 12.76 -2.04 15.05
C GLY A 207 14.08 -1.25 14.92
N SER A 208 15.08 -1.64 15.72
CA SER A 208 16.43 -1.09 15.56
C SER A 208 17.04 -1.39 14.19
N LYS A 209 18.07 -0.63 13.78
CA LYS A 209 18.82 -0.89 12.54
C LYS A 209 19.31 -2.34 12.43
N PHE A 210 19.63 -2.98 13.56
CA PHE A 210 20.04 -4.38 13.60
C PHE A 210 18.88 -5.34 13.33
N SER A 211 17.69 -5.13 13.91
CA SER A 211 16.53 -5.97 13.60
C SER A 211 16.08 -5.80 12.16
N ILE A 212 16.08 -4.57 11.63
CA ILE A 212 15.78 -4.31 10.22
C ILE A 212 16.76 -5.03 9.31
N TRP A 213 18.06 -4.98 9.62
CA TRP A 213 19.09 -5.71 8.89
C TRP A 213 18.88 -7.22 8.91
N ILE A 214 18.58 -7.81 10.08
CA ILE A 214 18.26 -9.24 10.18
C ILE A 214 17.05 -9.58 9.32
N VAL A 215 16.00 -8.76 9.36
CA VAL A 215 14.77 -9.01 8.62
C VAL A 215 15.03 -8.99 7.12
N ALA A 216 15.69 -7.94 6.62
CA ALA A 216 15.95 -7.74 5.20
C ALA A 216 16.95 -8.75 4.61
N TYR A 217 18.05 -9.06 5.31
CA TYR A 217 19.14 -9.87 4.75
C TYR A 217 19.11 -11.35 5.16
N ILE A 218 18.47 -11.69 6.27
CA ILE A 218 18.49 -13.06 6.80
C ILE A 218 17.09 -13.65 6.80
N TRP A 219 16.16 -13.05 7.55
CA TRP A 219 14.85 -13.65 7.80
C TRP A 219 13.99 -13.76 6.55
N GLY A 220 13.80 -12.67 5.80
CA GLY A 220 13.01 -12.66 4.56
C GLY A 220 13.53 -13.69 3.53
N PRO A 221 14.82 -13.64 3.17
CA PRO A 221 15.45 -14.63 2.29
C PRO A 221 15.34 -16.07 2.78
N LEU A 222 15.53 -16.32 4.09
CA LEU A 222 15.42 -17.66 4.67
C LEU A 222 13.98 -18.17 4.66
N GLN A 223 13.01 -17.33 5.01
CA GLN A 223 11.59 -17.67 4.99
C GLN A 223 11.13 -18.03 3.56
N SER A 224 11.56 -17.24 2.58
CA SER A 224 11.34 -17.49 1.15
C SER A 224 12.02 -18.77 0.69
N PHE A 225 13.28 -19.01 1.10
CA PHE A 225 14.00 -20.23 0.75
C PHE A 225 13.31 -21.47 1.30
N LEU A 226 12.71 -21.41 2.49
CA LEU A 226 12.09 -22.58 3.13
C LEU A 226 10.62 -22.79 2.77
N ASP A 227 10.05 -21.95 1.89
CA ASP A 227 8.63 -21.95 1.50
C ASP A 227 7.72 -22.00 2.74
N ILE A 228 8.05 -21.14 3.72
CA ILE A 228 7.35 -21.05 5.00
C ILE A 228 6.22 -20.03 4.87
N ASN A 229 4.99 -20.54 4.90
CA ASN A 229 3.80 -19.73 5.17
C ASN A 229 3.29 -20.08 6.57
N ILE A 230 3.48 -19.18 7.53
CA ILE A 230 3.13 -19.41 8.95
C ILE A 230 1.65 -19.15 9.21
N ASN A 231 1.00 -18.36 8.36
CA ASN A 231 -0.37 -17.88 8.59
C ASN A 231 -1.36 -18.69 7.77
N THR A 232 -2.41 -19.19 8.43
CA THR A 232 -3.58 -19.67 7.69
C THR A 232 -4.28 -18.47 7.04
N PRO A 233 -4.97 -18.66 5.90
CA PRO A 233 -5.67 -17.57 5.22
C PRO A 233 -6.62 -16.79 6.14
N ALA A 234 -7.30 -17.48 7.06
CA ALA A 234 -8.20 -16.87 8.03
C ALA A 234 -7.48 -15.99 9.07
N VAL A 235 -6.35 -16.45 9.60
CA VAL A 235 -5.55 -15.67 10.55
C VAL A 235 -4.94 -14.44 9.87
N ALA A 236 -4.40 -14.63 8.66
CA ALA A 236 -3.88 -13.53 7.84
C ALA A 236 -4.97 -12.48 7.54
N LYS A 237 -6.19 -12.92 7.17
CA LYS A 237 -7.33 -12.02 6.95
C LYS A 237 -7.68 -11.24 8.23
N LYS A 238 -7.74 -11.91 9.38
CA LYS A 238 -8.03 -11.27 10.67
C LYS A 238 -6.97 -10.24 11.07
N GLU A 239 -5.69 -10.56 10.89
CA GLU A 239 -4.59 -9.65 11.20
C GLU A 239 -4.58 -8.43 10.27
N LYS A 240 -4.76 -8.62 8.96
CA LYS A 240 -4.93 -7.55 7.98
C LYS A 240 -6.10 -6.63 8.33
N THR A 241 -7.23 -7.22 8.73
CA THR A 241 -8.43 -6.48 9.16
C THR A 241 -8.17 -5.67 10.43
N LEU A 242 -7.51 -6.26 11.44
CA LEU A 242 -7.13 -5.57 12.66
C LEU A 242 -6.17 -4.40 12.36
N HIS A 243 -5.19 -4.63 11.50
CA HIS A 243 -4.23 -3.61 11.09
C HIS A 243 -4.90 -2.39 10.45
N ASN A 244 -5.80 -2.63 9.48
CA ASN A 244 -6.60 -1.59 8.86
C ASN A 244 -7.48 -0.82 9.87
N LYS A 245 -8.04 -1.53 10.85
CA LYS A 245 -8.78 -0.90 11.94
C LYS A 245 -7.90 0.05 12.76
N LEU A 246 -6.67 -0.35 13.10
CA LEU A 246 -5.74 0.49 13.85
C LEU A 246 -5.34 1.76 13.08
N MET A 247 -5.05 1.62 11.78
CA MET A 247 -4.76 2.76 10.89
C MET A 247 -5.93 3.76 10.86
N TYR A 248 -7.15 3.25 10.71
CA TYR A 248 -8.35 4.06 10.78
C TYR A 248 -8.52 4.75 12.13
N GLU A 249 -8.42 4.02 13.24
CA GLU A 249 -8.54 4.58 14.59
C GLU A 249 -7.53 5.70 14.86
N TRP A 250 -6.27 5.53 14.44
CA TRP A 250 -5.25 6.55 14.60
C TRP A 250 -5.56 7.79 13.75
N SER A 251 -5.93 7.61 12.48
CA SER A 251 -6.22 8.72 11.56
C SER A 251 -7.41 9.58 12.01
N GLN A 252 -8.44 8.96 12.61
CA GLN A 252 -9.62 9.65 13.15
C GLN A 252 -9.31 10.59 14.31
N GLN A 253 -8.22 10.33 15.04
CA GLN A 253 -7.79 11.16 16.16
C GLN A 253 -7.01 12.39 15.70
N GLN A 254 -6.62 12.44 14.43
CA GLN A 254 -5.85 13.54 13.87
C GLN A 254 -6.76 14.64 13.33
N LYS A 255 -6.31 15.88 13.46
CA LYS A 255 -7.00 17.04 12.88
C LYS A 255 -6.56 17.23 11.43
N ASN A 256 -7.53 17.35 10.53
CA ASN A 256 -7.33 17.64 9.10
C ASN A 256 -6.39 16.67 8.37
N LEU A 257 -6.42 15.39 8.71
CA LEU A 257 -5.52 14.39 8.14
C LEU A 257 -6.29 13.26 7.45
N VAL A 258 -5.78 12.89 6.29
CA VAL A 258 -6.15 11.70 5.54
C VAL A 258 -4.91 10.81 5.45
N LEU A 259 -5.01 9.57 5.93
CA LEU A 259 -3.97 8.56 5.85
C LEU A 259 -4.19 7.65 4.64
N VAL A 260 -3.16 7.42 3.84
CA VAL A 260 -3.18 6.47 2.70
C VAL A 260 -2.09 5.42 2.87
N THR A 261 -2.44 4.12 2.83
CA THR A 261 -1.51 2.98 2.97
C THR A 261 -1.72 1.89 1.92
N GLY A 262 -0.94 0.81 1.92
CA GLY A 262 -1.11 -0.36 1.04
C GLY A 262 -1.03 -1.71 1.75
N HIS A 263 0.11 -2.02 2.38
CA HIS A 263 0.51 -3.20 3.19
C HIS A 263 -0.44 -4.42 3.35
N THR A 264 -1.71 -4.21 3.71
CA THR A 264 -2.67 -5.31 3.91
C THR A 264 -3.16 -5.96 2.62
N HIS A 265 -2.95 -5.34 1.45
CA HIS A 265 -3.48 -5.76 0.14
C HIS A 265 -5.01 -5.78 0.09
N GLN A 266 -5.67 -5.10 1.03
CA GLN A 266 -7.12 -4.97 1.08
C GLN A 266 -7.44 -3.51 0.75
N PRO A 267 -7.88 -3.20 -0.48
CA PRO A 267 -8.20 -1.84 -0.84
C PRO A 267 -9.36 -1.35 0.04
N ILE A 268 -9.20 -0.18 0.65
CA ILE A 268 -10.18 0.47 1.51
C ILE A 268 -10.37 1.88 0.98
N PHE A 269 -11.59 2.21 0.58
CA PHE A 269 -11.89 3.51 0.02
C PHE A 269 -12.78 4.38 0.92
N HIS A 270 -13.45 3.77 1.88
CA HIS A 270 -14.25 4.50 2.85
C HIS A 270 -13.98 4.01 4.26
N SER A 271 -14.38 4.84 5.23
CA SER A 271 -14.22 4.54 6.65
C SER A 271 -14.87 3.21 7.05
N TYR A 272 -14.45 2.66 8.20
CA TYR A 272 -15.11 1.49 8.77
C TYR A 272 -16.60 1.75 9.08
N SER A 273 -17.00 3.00 9.28
CA SER A 273 -18.40 3.42 9.46
C SER A 273 -19.18 3.59 8.15
N HIS A 274 -18.53 3.56 6.98
CA HIS A 274 -19.23 3.59 5.69
C HIS A 274 -20.20 2.43 5.52
N ILE A 275 -19.83 1.27 6.04
CA ILE A 275 -20.68 0.08 5.96
C ILE A 275 -22.04 0.31 6.61
N LYS A 276 -22.11 1.20 7.61
CA LYS A 276 -23.36 1.62 8.24
C LYS A 276 -24.20 2.47 7.29
N VAL A 277 -23.57 3.45 6.63
CA VAL A 277 -24.23 4.27 5.60
C VAL A 277 -24.77 3.41 4.46
N LEU A 278 -23.97 2.47 3.94
CA LEU A 278 -24.42 1.54 2.90
C LEU A 278 -25.61 0.67 3.36
N LYS A 279 -25.58 0.18 4.61
CA LYS A 279 -26.69 -0.60 5.18
C LYS A 279 -27.95 0.24 5.38
N GLU A 280 -27.81 1.49 5.80
CA GLU A 280 -28.92 2.46 5.93
C GLU A 280 -29.53 2.76 4.56
N GLN A 281 -28.70 3.05 3.55
CA GLN A 281 -29.12 3.22 2.16
C GLN A 281 -29.80 1.97 1.61
N LEU A 282 -29.30 0.77 1.93
CA LEU A 282 -29.91 -0.48 1.51
C LEU A 282 -31.29 -0.66 2.14
N ALA A 283 -31.45 -0.31 3.42
CA ALA A 283 -32.74 -0.35 4.10
C ALA A 283 -33.74 0.62 3.45
N GLU A 284 -33.31 1.83 3.13
CA GLU A 284 -34.12 2.82 2.41
C GLU A 284 -34.50 2.34 0.99
N ALA A 285 -33.55 1.79 0.24
CA ALA A 285 -33.78 1.24 -1.10
C ALA A 285 -34.79 0.07 -1.05
N LYS A 286 -34.71 -0.78 -0.01
CA LYS A 286 -35.69 -1.86 0.26
C LYS A 286 -37.08 -1.32 0.55
N ILE A 287 -37.19 -0.23 1.32
CA ILE A 287 -38.48 0.44 1.60
C ILE A 287 -39.05 1.05 0.31
N GLN A 288 -38.21 1.65 -0.54
CA GLN A 288 -38.61 2.28 -1.80
C GLN A 288 -38.86 1.28 -2.94
N GLY A 289 -38.48 0.01 -2.77
CA GLY A 289 -38.66 -1.03 -3.78
C GLY A 289 -37.73 -0.93 -5.00
N ASN A 290 -36.64 -0.18 -4.91
CA ASN A 290 -35.71 0.01 -6.03
C ASN A 290 -34.77 -1.21 -6.17
N GLN A 291 -35.17 -2.19 -6.99
CA GLN A 291 -34.43 -3.45 -7.15
C GLN A 291 -33.02 -3.29 -7.71
N GLU A 292 -32.79 -2.30 -8.58
CA GLU A 292 -31.47 -2.04 -9.16
C GLU A 292 -30.50 -1.51 -8.10
N LEU A 293 -30.94 -0.51 -7.32
CA LEU A 293 -30.16 0.04 -6.22
C LEU A 293 -29.92 -0.97 -5.09
N ILE A 294 -30.89 -1.85 -4.82
CA ILE A 294 -30.72 -2.95 -3.85
C ILE A 294 -29.58 -3.87 -4.30
N HIS A 295 -29.59 -4.30 -5.57
CA HIS A 295 -28.55 -5.20 -6.08
C HIS A 295 -27.17 -4.52 -6.07
N GLU A 296 -27.10 -3.24 -6.45
CA GLU A 296 -25.87 -2.45 -6.39
C GLU A 296 -25.32 -2.37 -4.95
N LEU A 297 -26.17 -1.97 -3.99
CA LEU A 297 -25.77 -1.80 -2.59
C LEU A 297 -25.40 -3.13 -1.93
N GLU A 298 -26.07 -4.24 -2.25
CA GLU A 298 -25.72 -5.58 -1.76
C GLU A 298 -24.33 -6.01 -2.27
N ASN A 299 -24.04 -5.80 -3.56
CA ASN A 299 -22.72 -6.05 -4.12
C ASN A 299 -21.63 -5.17 -3.47
N ARG A 300 -21.92 -3.88 -3.23
CA ARG A 300 -20.97 -2.96 -2.55
C ARG A 300 -20.71 -3.38 -1.10
N ILE A 301 -21.74 -3.78 -0.36
CA ILE A 301 -21.62 -4.27 1.03
C ILE A 301 -20.81 -5.57 1.08
N GLU A 302 -21.04 -6.50 0.16
CA GLU A 302 -20.31 -7.77 0.11
C GLU A 302 -18.80 -7.56 -0.15
N ARG A 303 -18.48 -6.64 -1.07
CA ARG A 303 -17.11 -6.26 -1.41
C ARG A 303 -16.46 -5.36 -0.37
N HIS A 304 -17.22 -4.80 0.56
CA HIS A 304 -16.69 -3.84 1.52
C HIS A 304 -15.70 -4.54 2.48
N PRO A 305 -14.43 -4.07 2.53
CA PRO A 305 -13.35 -4.72 3.29
C PRO A 305 -13.63 -4.75 4.80
N SER A 306 -14.37 -3.76 5.32
CA SER A 306 -14.89 -3.80 6.68
C SER A 306 -16.15 -4.66 6.78
N GLN A 307 -15.97 -5.97 6.79
CA GLN A 307 -16.94 -6.89 7.40
C GLN A 307 -16.90 -6.72 8.93
N CYS A 308 -17.21 -5.51 9.41
CA CYS A 308 -17.13 -5.17 10.82
C CYS A 308 -18.13 -6.01 11.60
N THR A 309 -17.60 -6.78 12.55
CA THR A 309 -18.38 -7.49 13.56
C THR A 309 -18.62 -6.64 14.81
N LEU A 310 -18.26 -5.35 14.80
CA LEU A 310 -18.54 -4.43 15.92
C LEU A 310 -20.02 -4.01 15.87
N GLY A 311 -20.63 -3.85 17.04
CA GLY A 311 -22.02 -3.39 17.16
C GLY A 311 -22.19 -1.91 16.75
N ASP A 312 -23.35 -1.59 16.19
CA ASP A 312 -23.67 -0.28 15.57
C ASP A 312 -23.60 0.93 16.51
N ALA A 313 -23.60 0.71 17.83
CA ALA A 313 -23.66 1.75 18.87
C ALA A 313 -22.30 2.40 19.22
N GLU A 314 -21.19 1.81 18.79
CA GLU A 314 -19.83 2.28 19.14
C GLU A 314 -19.10 2.99 17.98
N LEU A 315 -19.72 3.11 16.80
CA LEU A 315 -19.05 3.66 15.62
C LEU A 315 -19.13 5.20 15.58
N PRO A 316 -18.00 5.92 15.48
CA PRO A 316 -17.99 7.38 15.41
C PRO A 316 -18.62 7.90 14.10
N LYS A 317 -18.97 9.21 14.09
CA LYS A 317 -19.46 9.93 12.89
C LYS A 317 -18.54 9.64 11.71
N TYR A 318 -19.12 9.31 10.56
CA TYR A 318 -18.39 8.98 9.33
C TYR A 318 -17.39 10.09 8.96
N ARG A 319 -16.10 9.75 8.91
CA ARG A 319 -15.05 10.58 8.28
C ARG A 319 -14.11 9.68 7.46
N PRO A 320 -13.88 9.96 6.17
CA PRO A 320 -12.99 9.18 5.32
C PRO A 320 -11.53 9.58 5.57
N THR A 321 -11.04 9.33 6.78
CA THR A 321 -9.66 9.69 7.20
C THR A 321 -8.63 8.63 6.84
N TYR A 322 -9.05 7.48 6.28
CA TYR A 322 -8.15 6.37 5.95
C TYR A 322 -8.54 5.72 4.62
N PHE A 323 -7.54 5.58 3.75
CA PHE A 323 -7.61 4.85 2.50
C PHE A 323 -6.50 3.80 2.46
N ASN A 324 -6.78 2.68 1.82
CA ASN A 324 -5.78 1.68 1.46
C ASN A 324 -5.80 1.49 -0.06
N ALA A 325 -4.67 1.71 -0.72
CA ALA A 325 -4.50 1.61 -2.16
C ALA A 325 -4.57 0.16 -2.70
N GLY A 326 -4.57 -0.83 -1.82
CA GLY A 326 -4.62 -2.25 -2.16
C GLY A 326 -3.26 -2.77 -2.62
N CYS A 327 -3.24 -3.44 -3.76
CA CYS A 327 -2.07 -4.19 -4.21
C CYS A 327 -1.96 -4.18 -5.74
N CYS A 328 -0.74 -4.38 -6.24
CA CYS A 328 -0.47 -4.56 -7.66
C CYS A 328 -0.21 -6.03 -8.06
N CYS A 329 -0.60 -6.98 -7.20
CA CYS A 329 -0.40 -8.42 -7.38
C CYS A 329 -1.63 -9.22 -6.92
N PHE A 330 -2.84 -8.81 -7.33
CA PHE A 330 -4.02 -9.61 -7.04
C PHE A 330 -3.97 -10.96 -7.79
N SER A 331 -4.67 -11.96 -7.27
CA SER A 331 -4.69 -13.31 -7.85
C SER A 331 -5.34 -13.41 -9.23
N ASP A 332 -6.09 -12.38 -9.62
CA ASP A 332 -6.69 -12.21 -10.94
C ASP A 332 -5.82 -11.32 -11.87
N ASP A 333 -4.56 -11.11 -11.48
CA ASP A 333 -3.55 -10.30 -12.18
C ASP A 333 -3.92 -8.81 -12.31
N SER A 334 -4.99 -8.37 -11.65
CA SER A 334 -5.37 -6.96 -11.59
C SER A 334 -4.53 -6.18 -10.58
N ILE A 335 -4.57 -4.86 -10.71
CA ILE A 335 -3.94 -3.93 -9.75
C ILE A 335 -4.97 -2.91 -9.28
N SER A 336 -4.78 -2.37 -8.07
CA SER A 336 -5.58 -1.25 -7.57
C SER A 336 -4.73 -0.05 -7.16
N GLY A 337 -5.37 1.10 -7.05
CA GLY A 337 -4.72 2.32 -6.59
C GLY A 337 -5.72 3.38 -6.13
N ILE A 338 -5.20 4.40 -5.43
CA ILE A 338 -5.97 5.62 -5.15
C ILE A 338 -5.62 6.65 -6.22
N GLU A 339 -6.60 7.02 -7.04
CA GLU A 339 -6.51 8.12 -7.99
C GLU A 339 -7.08 9.39 -7.34
N ILE A 340 -6.41 10.52 -7.47
CA ILE A 340 -6.96 11.84 -7.16
C ILE A 340 -6.88 12.66 -8.44
N ALA A 341 -8.02 12.87 -9.09
CA ALA A 341 -8.10 13.55 -10.37
C ALA A 341 -9.52 14.10 -10.60
N ASP A 342 -9.64 15.14 -11.42
CA ASP A 342 -10.94 15.71 -11.80
C ASP A 342 -11.81 16.13 -10.60
N GLY A 343 -11.19 16.62 -9.53
CA GLY A 343 -11.89 17.03 -8.30
C GLY A 343 -12.46 15.88 -7.48
N LYS A 344 -12.05 14.63 -7.75
CA LYS A 344 -12.47 13.44 -7.01
C LYS A 344 -11.28 12.64 -6.52
N VAL A 345 -11.46 11.91 -5.42
CA VAL A 345 -10.64 10.75 -5.06
C VAL A 345 -11.37 9.50 -5.54
N ARG A 346 -10.66 8.47 -6.01
CA ARG A 346 -11.22 7.22 -6.54
C ARG A 346 -10.38 6.01 -6.16
N LEU A 347 -11.03 4.89 -5.85
CA LEU A 347 -10.39 3.58 -5.88
C LEU A 347 -10.51 3.06 -7.29
N VAL A 348 -9.37 2.90 -7.96
CA VAL A 348 -9.33 2.40 -9.34
C VAL A 348 -8.78 0.98 -9.37
N ARG A 349 -9.22 0.21 -10.36
CA ARG A 349 -8.68 -1.10 -10.70
C ARG A 349 -8.22 -1.09 -12.16
N TRP A 350 -7.07 -1.69 -12.43
CA TRP A 350 -6.65 -1.99 -13.79
C TRP A 350 -6.63 -3.49 -13.96
N ALA A 351 -7.36 -3.98 -14.96
CA ALA A 351 -7.47 -5.40 -15.26
C ALA A 351 -7.46 -5.62 -16.77
N GLU A 352 -7.04 -6.80 -17.18
CA GLU A 352 -7.10 -7.19 -18.59
C GLU A 352 -8.51 -7.67 -18.93
N ILE A 353 -9.16 -6.96 -19.83
CA ILE A 353 -10.48 -7.30 -20.37
C ILE A 353 -10.30 -7.48 -21.87
N GLU A 354 -10.60 -8.68 -22.36
CA GLU A 354 -10.49 -9.05 -23.79
C GLU A 354 -9.09 -8.78 -24.39
N GLY A 355 -8.03 -8.99 -23.62
CA GLY A 355 -6.66 -8.81 -24.11
C GLY A 355 -6.09 -7.40 -23.91
N VAL A 356 -6.90 -6.44 -23.43
CA VAL A 356 -6.51 -5.03 -23.26
C VAL A 356 -6.61 -4.65 -21.79
N SER A 357 -5.59 -3.97 -21.27
CA SER A 357 -5.65 -3.42 -19.91
C SER A 357 -6.58 -2.21 -19.89
N GLN A 358 -7.56 -2.23 -19.00
CA GLN A 358 -8.58 -1.18 -18.89
C GLN A 358 -8.68 -0.69 -17.44
N LYS A 359 -8.93 0.62 -17.29
CA LYS A 359 -9.20 1.26 -16.00
C LYS A 359 -10.68 1.16 -15.65
N GLU A 360 -10.97 0.63 -14.48
CA GLU A 360 -12.28 0.58 -13.85
C GLU A 360 -12.27 1.45 -12.58
N VAL A 361 -13.32 2.25 -12.37
CA VAL A 361 -13.53 2.98 -11.11
C VAL A 361 -14.40 2.10 -10.21
N LEU A 362 -13.85 1.68 -9.07
CA LEU A 362 -14.57 0.83 -8.12
C LEU A 362 -15.40 1.65 -7.14
N GLU A 363 -14.84 2.77 -6.67
CA GLU A 363 -15.50 3.70 -5.75
C GLU A 363 -14.98 5.12 -6.04
N GLU A 364 -15.80 6.15 -5.79
CA GLU A 364 -15.40 7.55 -5.92
C GLU A 364 -16.01 8.44 -4.85
N LEU A 365 -15.31 9.53 -4.51
CA LEU A 365 -15.76 10.54 -3.57
C LEU A 365 -15.31 11.93 -4.06
N PRO A 366 -16.22 12.92 -4.19
CA PRO A 366 -15.83 14.29 -4.51
C PRO A 366 -14.92 14.89 -3.43
N LEU A 367 -13.84 15.59 -3.83
CA LEU A 367 -12.96 16.27 -2.88
C LEU A 367 -13.68 17.36 -2.07
N MET A 368 -14.74 17.95 -2.64
CA MET A 368 -15.57 18.93 -1.95
C MET A 368 -16.31 18.31 -0.76
N GLU A 369 -16.79 17.08 -0.89
CA GLU A 369 -17.40 16.36 0.23
C GLU A 369 -16.37 16.09 1.34
N MET A 370 -15.13 15.76 0.97
CA MET A 370 -14.05 15.64 1.95
C MET A 370 -13.81 16.96 2.70
N TYR A 371 -13.80 18.10 1.99
CA TYR A 371 -13.65 19.42 2.62
C TYR A 371 -14.73 19.64 3.70
N HIS A 372 -16.00 19.48 3.34
CA HIS A 372 -17.13 19.62 4.26
C HIS A 372 -17.01 18.68 5.46
N MET A 373 -16.55 17.44 5.28
CA MET A 373 -16.37 16.50 6.39
C MET A 373 -15.28 16.89 7.40
N PHE A 374 -14.30 17.72 7.00
CA PHE A 374 -13.22 18.19 7.88
C PHE A 374 -13.51 19.53 8.53
N PHE A 375 -14.25 20.42 7.86
CA PHE A 375 -14.41 21.81 8.28
C PHE A 375 -15.84 22.22 8.66
N ASP A 376 -16.85 21.38 8.38
CA ASP A 376 -18.23 21.53 8.86
C ASP A 376 -18.54 20.57 10.03
#